data_AF-A0A484NI02-F1
#
_entry.id   AF-A0A484NI02-F1
#
_cell.length_a   1.000
_cell.length_b   1.000
_cell.length_c   1.000
_cell.angle_alpha   90.00
_cell.angle_beta   90.00
_cell.angle_gamma   90.00
#
_symmetry.space_group_name_H-M   'P 1'
#
loop_
_entity.id
_entity.type
_entity.pdbx_description
1 polymer ?
#
loop_
_entity_poly.entity_id
_entity_poly.type
_entity_poly.pdbx_seq_one_letter_code
_entity_poly.pdbx_strand_id
1 'polypeptide(L)' 'MVVKYIRRNRETFEPFIEDDIPFVEYCESMEKDGTWAGHMELPAASLVTNSNICIHQFLGVHFGPSFDSFKKINQRE' A
#
# COMPACT_ATOMS: atom_id res chain seq x y z
N MET A 1 -11.56 1.78 -6.59
CA MET A 1 -11.87 2.61 -5.39
C MET A 1 -10.63 3.26 -4.81
N VAL A 2 -9.56 2.47 -4.59
CA VAL A 2 -8.29 2.94 -4.02
C VAL A 2 -7.59 3.97 -4.91
N VAL A 3 -7.45 3.72 -6.21
CA VAL A 3 -6.85 4.68 -7.17
C VAL A 3 -7.57 6.03 -7.18
N LYS A 4 -8.91 6.03 -7.11
CA LYS A 4 -9.71 7.27 -7.00
C LYS A 4 -9.42 8.05 -5.72
N TYR A 5 -9.13 7.36 -4.62
CA TYR A 5 -8.72 7.98 -3.36
C TYR A 5 -7.31 8.57 -3.45
N ILE A 6 -6.38 7.84 -4.06
CA ILE A 6 -5.01 8.30 -4.31
C ILE A 6 -5.01 9.57 -5.18
N ARG A 7 -5.78 9.58 -6.28
CA ARG A 7 -5.95 10.75 -7.16
C ARG A 7 -6.46 12.00 -6.42
N ARG A 8 -7.34 11.83 -5.43
CA ARG A 8 -7.89 12.93 -4.62
C ARG A 8 -6.89 13.47 -3.59
N ASN A 9 -5.93 12.65 -3.18
CA ASN A 9 -4.95 12.97 -2.14
C ASN A 9 -3.53 13.04 -2.74
N ARG A 10 -3.40 13.57 -3.96
CA ARG A 10 -2.16 13.58 -4.73
C ARG A 10 -0.95 14.02 -3.91
N GLU A 11 -1.06 15.14 -3.19
CA GLU A 11 0.03 15.70 -2.37
C GLU A 11 0.58 14.73 -1.32
N THR A 12 -0.26 13.80 -0.82
CA THR A 12 0.15 12.78 0.15
C THR A 12 0.81 11.58 -0.50
N PHE A 13 0.43 11.22 -1.73
CA PHE A 13 0.88 9.98 -2.38
C PHE A 13 2.00 10.19 -3.40
N GLU A 14 2.02 11.32 -4.08
CA GLU A 14 3.01 11.68 -5.10
C GLU A 14 4.47 11.62 -4.62
N PRO A 15 4.82 12.05 -3.39
CA PRO A 15 6.20 11.97 -2.89
C PRO A 15 6.74 10.53 -2.74
N PHE A 16 5.87 9.52 -2.80
CA PHE A 16 6.24 8.13 -2.63
C PHE A 16 6.14 7.32 -3.93
N ILE A 17 5.72 7.94 -5.03
CA ILE A 17 5.82 7.35 -6.37
C ILE A 17 7.28 7.48 -6.81
N GLU A 18 7.78 6.50 -7.56
CA GLU A 18 9.12 6.55 -8.14
C GLU A 18 9.26 7.80 -9.03
N ASP A 19 10.35 8.55 -8.87
CA ASP A 19 10.58 9.82 -9.58
C ASP A 19 10.55 9.67 -11.12
N ASP A 20 10.85 8.47 -11.61
CA ASP A 20 10.85 8.13 -13.04
C ASP A 20 9.44 7.87 -13.61
N ILE A 21 8.40 7.79 -12.77
CA ILE A 21 7.02 7.48 -13.16
C ILE A 21 6.10 8.66 -12.83
N PRO A 22 5.54 9.36 -13.83
CA PRO A 22 4.57 10.42 -13.59
C PRO A 22 3.34 9.93 -12.81
N PHE A 23 2.86 10.72 -11.85
CA PHE A 23 1.69 10.39 -11.01
C PHE A 23 0.47 9.93 -11.83
N VAL A 24 0.23 10.58 -12.97
CA VAL A 24 -0.91 10.25 -13.85
C VAL A 24 -0.74 8.87 -14.48
N GLU A 25 0.46 8.55 -14.97
CA GLU A 25 0.77 7.25 -15.56
C GLU A 25 0.68 6.12 -14.53
N TYR A 26 1.15 6.37 -13.30
CA TYR A 26 0.97 5.44 -12.19
C TYR A 26 -0.51 5.18 -11.88
N CYS A 27 -1.35 6.22 -11.84
CA CYS A 27 -2.78 6.03 -11.61
C CYS A 27 -3.45 5.24 -12.74
N GLU A 28 -3.05 5.46 -13.98
CA GLU A 28 -3.59 4.75 -15.15
C GLU A 28 -3.13 3.29 -15.19
N SER A 29 -1.89 2.99 -14.81
CA SER A 29 -1.40 1.61 -14.75
C SER A 29 -2.09 0.83 -13.63
N MET A 30 -2.32 1.46 -12.47
CA MET A 30 -3.02 0.87 -11.34
C MET A 30 -4.53 0.71 -11.55
N GLU A 31 -5.14 1.43 -12.50
CA GLU A 31 -6.54 1.23 -12.88
C GLU A 31 -6.75 0.00 -13.78
N LYS A 32 -5.67 -0.59 -14.31
CA LYS A 32 -5.76 -1.82 -15.12
C LYS A 32 -5.94 -3.05 -14.24
N ASP A 33 -6.90 -3.89 -14.60
CA ASP A 33 -7.11 -5.18 -13.94
C ASP A 33 -5.89 -6.09 -14.09
N GLY A 34 -5.48 -6.71 -12.99
CA GLY A 34 -4.29 -7.57 -12.94
C GLY A 34 -2.98 -6.85 -12.61
N THR A 35 -2.99 -5.52 -12.47
CA THR A 35 -1.83 -4.80 -11.94
C THR A 35 -1.65 -5.10 -10.45
N TRP A 36 -0.42 -5.43 -10.07
CA TRP A 36 -0.06 -5.71 -8.68
C TRP A 36 0.04 -4.41 -7.88
N ALA A 37 -0.67 -4.35 -6.76
CA ALA A 37 -0.53 -3.28 -5.79
C ALA A 37 0.73 -3.46 -4.94
N GLY A 38 1.29 -2.35 -4.47
CA GLY A 38 2.48 -2.31 -3.63
C GLY A 38 2.20 -1.77 -2.23
N HIS A 39 3.25 -1.20 -1.62
CA HIS A 39 3.16 -0.62 -0.30
C HIS A 39 2.21 0.59 -0.24
N MET A 40 2.12 1.33 -1.34
CA MET A 40 1.41 2.61 -1.40
C MET A 40 -0.11 2.50 -1.31
N GLU A 41 -0.64 1.43 -1.89
CA GLU A 41 -2.08 1.21 -1.96
C GLU A 41 -2.63 0.61 -0.68
N LEU A 42 -1.80 -0.03 0.15
CA LEU A 42 -2.21 -0.62 1.42
C LEU A 42 -2.80 0.41 2.40
N PRO A 43 -2.12 1.52 2.75
CA PRO A 43 -2.70 2.54 3.62
C PRO A 43 -3.91 3.20 2.96
N ALA A 44 -3.88 3.44 1.65
CA ALA A 44 -5.02 4.00 0.91
C ALA A 44 -6.25 3.07 0.97
N ALA A 45 -6.05 1.76 0.79
CA ALA A 45 -7.09 0.75 0.86
C ALA A 45 -7.71 0.68 2.26
N SER A 46 -6.87 0.65 3.30
CA SER A 46 -7.31 0.66 4.70
C SER A 46 -8.19 1.88 5.01
N LEU A 47 -7.81 3.07 4.53
CA LEU A 47 -8.59 4.30 4.72
C LEU A 47 -9.91 4.28 3.94
N VAL A 48 -9.90 3.78 2.71
CA VAL A 48 -11.10 3.69 1.86
C VAL A 48 -12.12 2.69 2.42
N THR A 49 -11.66 1.57 2.98
CA THR A 49 -12.53 0.53 3.54
C THR A 49 -12.78 0.70 5.03
N ASN A 50 -12.18 1.72 5.66
CA ASN A 50 -12.21 1.97 7.10
C ASN A 50 -11.91 0.70 7.92
N SER A 51 -10.92 -0.08 7.46
CA SER A 51 -10.58 -1.39 8.01
C SER A 51 -9.07 -1.53 8.16
N ASN A 52 -8.63 -2.22 9.21
CA ASN A 52 -7.21 -2.49 9.43
C ASN A 52 -6.75 -3.67 8.56
N ILE A 53 -5.62 -3.50 7.88
CA ILE A 53 -5.03 -4.55 7.03
C ILE A 53 -3.81 -5.11 7.77
N CYS A 54 -3.81 -6.43 7.99
CA CYS A 54 -2.69 -7.16 8.57
C CYS A 54 -2.05 -8.03 7.48
N ILE A 55 -0.73 -7.91 7.32
CA ILE A 55 0.04 -8.70 6.35
C ILE A 55 0.91 -9.68 7.12
N HIS A 56 0.68 -10.98 6.90
CA HIS A 56 1.51 -12.05 7.43
C HIS A 56 2.52 -12.44 6.36
N GLN A 57 3.80 -12.14 6.59
CA GLN A 57 4.88 -12.57 5.71
C GLN A 57 5.61 -13.74 6.36
N PHE A 58 5.61 -14.89 5.70
CA PHE A 58 6.45 -16.00 6.10
C PHE A 58 7.88 -15.75 5.60
N LEU A 59 8.76 -15.33 6.50
CA LEU A 59 10.19 -15.30 6.26
C LEU A 59 10.71 -16.73 6.48
N GLY A 60 10.82 -17.49 5.40
CA GLY A 60 11.30 -18.88 5.39
C GLY A 60 12.79 -19.05 5.72
N VAL A 61 13.32 -18.26 6.66
CA VAL A 61 14.71 -18.37 7.12
C VAL A 61 14.75 -19.30 8.32
N HIS A 62 15.26 -20.51 8.11
CA HIS A 62 15.68 -21.38 9.20
C HIS A 62 16.82 -20.69 9.96
N PHE A 63 16.62 -20.41 11.26
CA PHE A 63 17.57 -20.14 12.37
C PHE A 63 17.12 -18.95 13.23
N GLY A 64 16.32 -19.20 14.26
CA GLY A 64 16.00 -18.24 15.34
C GLY A 64 14.51 -18.15 15.69
N PRO A 65 14.14 -17.73 16.92
CA PRO A 65 12.75 -17.74 17.38
C PRO A 65 11.90 -16.81 16.52
N SER A 66 10.73 -17.32 16.13
CA SER A 66 9.71 -16.67 15.30
C SER A 66 9.36 -15.27 15.80
N PHE A 67 9.98 -14.24 15.24
CA PHE A 67 9.51 -12.87 15.38
C PHE A 67 8.47 -12.62 14.30
N ASP A 68 7.19 -12.71 14.69
CA ASP A 68 6.09 -12.18 13.89
C ASP A 68 6.31 -10.68 13.75
N SER A 69 6.77 -10.24 12.58
CA SER A 69 6.89 -8.81 12.26
C SER A 69 5.49 -8.27 11.97
N PHE A 70 4.77 -7.93 13.05
CA PHE A 70 3.40 -7.43 12.99
C PHE A 70 3.41 -5.94 12.65
N LYS A 71 3.26 -5.58 11.37
CA LYS A 71 3.09 -4.18 10.97
C LYS A 71 1.60 -3.84 10.94
N LYS A 72 1.08 -3.27 12.04
CA LYS A 72 -0.25 -2.64 12.04
C LYS A 72 -0.17 -1.32 11.27
N ILE A 73 -0.78 -1.27 10.10
CA ILE A 73 -0.96 -0.04 9.35
C ILE A 73 -2.26 0.58 9.86
N ASN A 74 -2.17 1.78 10.45
CA ASN A 74 -3.25 2.57 11.07
C ASN A 74 -3.64 2.15 12.51
N GLN A 75 -2.84 2.58 13.51
CA GLN A 75 -3.36 2.80 14.87
C GLN A 75 -3.85 4.25 14.93
N ARG A 76 -5.17 4.45 14.90
CA ARG A 76 -5.78 5.68 15.41
C ARG A 76 -5.92 5.48 16.93
N GLU A 77 -5.20 6.29 17.72
CA GLU A 77 -5.58 6.57 19.11
C GLU A 77 -6.76 7.56 19.13
#